data_AF-A0A1M2VRK2-F1
#
_entry.id   AF-A0A1M2VRK2-F1
#
_cell.length_a   1.000
_cell.length_b   1.000
_cell.length_c   1.000
_cell.angle_alpha   90.00
_cell.angle_beta   90.00
_cell.angle_gamma   90.00
#
_symmetry.space_group_name_H-M   'P 1'
#
loop_
_entity.id
_entity.type
_entity.pdbx_description
1 polymer ?
#
loop_
_entity_poly.entity_id
_entity_poly.type
_entity_poly.pdbx_seq_one_letter_code
_entity_poly.pdbx_strand_id
1 'polypeptide(L)'
;MASLFPQPCPELPEYGSLILKGPYHASAPVHLLLSHALANPDAKAILLTPNRASFKAALVDLNDEWLDHNSGHGRVASASRRTEIFYPPTLAHLRLLLSMLHEYDTMVHHEKTTLDVAPSLLVLHEISSYFDTASSETTVSAYLSVISSALALTNSWSPRHPGKASKLVVFDSGLTDLKLPILRPLSFEDQTHDIQRHRDALSVLLERYFEWRADAQVHEEARLAPGEDQTEDNEGEASPRVARSLSIQRCRGGEDGEGVVWHWTEVEHVRENSRPYTTFHWNEPES
;
A
#
# COMPACT_ATOMS: atom_id res chain seq x y z
N MET A 1 17.16 -1.42 2.91
CA MET A 1 16.08 -2.41 3.10
C MET A 1 14.80 -1.86 2.44
N ALA A 2 13.63 -2.45 2.66
CA ALA A 2 12.38 -1.93 2.07
C ALA A 2 11.89 -0.69 2.85
N SER A 3 11.40 0.32 2.16
CA SER A 3 10.87 1.56 2.74
C SER A 3 9.66 2.05 1.96
N LEU A 4 8.77 2.75 2.64
CA LEU A 4 7.59 3.40 2.04
C LEU A 4 7.92 4.81 1.50
N PHE A 5 9.12 5.33 1.79
CA PHE A 5 9.49 6.73 1.56
C PHE A 5 10.88 6.84 0.93
N PRO A 6 11.21 8.00 0.35
CA PRO A 6 12.58 8.28 -0.11
C PRO A 6 13.57 8.35 1.06
N GLN A 7 14.82 7.93 0.83
CA GLN A 7 15.88 8.05 1.83
C GLN A 7 16.39 9.50 1.96
N PRO A 8 16.83 9.95 3.15
CA PRO A 8 16.90 9.19 4.41
C PRO A 8 15.52 9.04 5.08
N CYS A 9 15.16 7.81 5.43
CA CYS A 9 13.90 7.47 6.08
C CYS A 9 14.05 6.22 6.94
N PRO A 10 13.18 6.03 7.95
CA PRO A 10 13.11 4.78 8.69
C PRO A 10 12.85 3.59 7.75
N GLU A 11 13.54 2.48 8.00
CA GLU A 11 13.34 1.25 7.25
C GLU A 11 12.22 0.41 7.87
N LEU A 12 11.44 -0.28 7.03
CA LEU A 12 10.43 -1.20 7.53
C LEU A 12 11.08 -2.37 8.29
N PRO A 13 10.46 -2.84 9.38
CA PRO A 13 10.91 -4.05 10.04
C PRO A 13 10.90 -5.23 9.07
N GLU A 14 11.61 -6.32 9.39
CA GLU A 14 11.50 -7.52 8.58
C GLU A 14 10.09 -8.11 8.68
N TYR A 15 9.45 -8.33 7.53
CA TYR A 15 8.10 -8.90 7.43
C TYR A 15 8.02 -9.95 6.34
N GLY A 16 7.22 -10.99 6.59
CA GLY A 16 6.68 -11.87 5.53
C GLY A 16 5.37 -11.33 4.94
N SER A 17 4.56 -10.69 5.78
CA SER A 17 3.29 -10.08 5.38
C SER A 17 3.00 -8.79 6.16
N LEU A 18 2.64 -7.73 5.43
CA LEU A 18 2.32 -6.41 5.99
C LEU A 18 0.98 -5.92 5.44
N ILE A 19 0.12 -5.40 6.30
CA ILE A 19 -1.08 -4.66 5.91
C ILE A 19 -0.93 -3.20 6.31
N LEU A 20 -1.11 -2.28 5.37
CA LEU A 20 -1.08 -0.85 5.57
C LEU A 20 -2.46 -0.26 5.32
N LYS A 21 -3.00 0.42 6.33
CA LYS A 21 -4.35 0.99 6.36
C LYS A 21 -4.29 2.51 6.48
N GLY A 22 -5.39 3.16 6.13
CA GLY A 22 -5.56 4.61 6.32
C GLY A 22 -4.95 5.48 5.21
N PRO A 23 -4.91 6.80 5.41
CA PRO A 23 -4.45 7.77 4.41
C PRO A 23 -2.92 7.85 4.29
N TYR A 24 -2.32 6.88 3.59
CA TYR A 24 -0.93 6.94 3.16
C TYR A 24 -0.75 7.79 1.88
N HIS A 25 0.47 8.26 1.59
CA HIS A 25 0.75 9.03 0.39
C HIS A 25 0.70 8.15 -0.88
N ALA A 26 0.23 8.72 -1.98
CA ALA A 26 -0.02 7.98 -3.23
C ALA A 26 1.23 7.28 -3.81
N SER A 27 2.42 7.81 -3.55
CA SER A 27 3.69 7.22 -4.00
C SER A 27 4.22 6.09 -3.11
N ALA A 28 3.63 5.82 -1.94
CA ALA A 28 4.14 4.83 -0.98
C ALA A 28 4.29 3.42 -1.58
N PRO A 29 3.32 2.89 -2.35
CA PRO A 29 3.49 1.60 -3.01
C PRO A 29 4.64 1.60 -4.01
N VAL A 30 4.89 2.72 -4.70
CA VAL A 30 5.98 2.85 -5.69
C VAL A 30 7.33 2.84 -4.99
N HIS A 31 7.49 3.63 -3.92
CA HIS A 31 8.70 3.64 -3.10
C HIS A 31 9.00 2.27 -2.50
N LEU A 32 7.97 1.53 -2.08
CA LEU A 32 8.14 0.16 -1.60
C LEU A 32 8.72 -0.77 -2.67
N LEU A 33 8.14 -0.76 -3.88
CA LEU A 33 8.63 -1.59 -4.98
C LEU A 33 10.08 -1.24 -5.34
N LEU A 34 10.39 0.07 -5.45
CA LEU A 34 11.71 0.55 -5.82
C LEU A 34 12.76 0.23 -4.76
N SER A 35 12.48 0.53 -3.49
CA SER A 35 13.39 0.23 -2.38
C SER A 35 13.67 -1.27 -2.26
N HIS A 36 12.65 -2.12 -2.43
CA HIS A 36 12.80 -3.57 -2.46
C HIS A 36 13.69 -4.05 -3.61
N ALA A 37 13.47 -3.55 -4.83
CA ALA A 37 14.24 -3.91 -6.02
C ALA A 37 15.66 -3.29 -6.05
N LEU A 38 15.87 -2.17 -5.37
CA LEU A 38 17.20 -1.57 -5.18
C LEU A 38 18.02 -2.36 -4.15
N ALA A 39 17.39 -2.81 -3.07
CA ALA A 39 18.04 -3.63 -2.05
C ALA A 39 18.35 -5.06 -2.53
N ASN A 40 17.61 -5.55 -3.53
CA ASN A 40 17.74 -6.90 -4.05
C ASN A 40 17.87 -6.88 -5.58
N PRO A 41 19.09 -6.93 -6.14
CA PRO A 41 19.33 -6.82 -7.58
C PRO A 41 18.61 -7.87 -8.45
N ASP A 42 18.31 -9.04 -7.89
CA ASP A 42 17.63 -10.14 -8.61
C ASP A 42 16.14 -10.22 -8.29
N ALA A 43 15.62 -9.31 -7.44
CA ALA A 43 14.21 -9.31 -7.06
C ALA A 43 13.33 -8.71 -8.14
N LYS A 44 12.24 -9.43 -8.45
CA LYS A 44 11.08 -8.92 -9.17
C LYS A 44 9.97 -8.59 -8.18
N ALA A 45 9.29 -7.46 -8.39
CA ALA A 45 8.16 -7.03 -7.57
C ALA A 45 6.95 -6.71 -8.43
N ILE A 46 5.76 -7.08 -7.95
CA ILE A 46 4.50 -6.88 -8.68
C ILE A 46 3.55 -6.04 -7.82
N LEU A 47 2.89 -5.06 -8.43
CA LEU A 47 1.81 -4.29 -7.85
C LEU A 47 0.51 -4.53 -8.63
N LEU A 48 -0.55 -4.88 -7.92
CA LEU A 48 -1.90 -5.01 -8.46
C LEU A 48 -2.76 -3.85 -7.92
N THR A 49 -3.24 -2.99 -8.81
CA THR A 49 -4.04 -1.80 -8.44
C THR A 49 -5.27 -1.65 -9.34
N PRO A 50 -6.47 -1.35 -8.82
CA PRO A 50 -7.75 -1.43 -9.54
C PRO A 50 -7.86 -0.51 -10.76
N ASN A 51 -7.40 0.73 -10.65
CA ASN A 51 -7.68 1.76 -11.63
C ASN A 51 -6.42 2.55 -11.99
N ARG A 52 -5.94 2.35 -13.22
CA ARG A 52 -4.76 3.06 -13.75
C ARG A 52 -4.94 4.58 -13.75
N ALA A 53 -6.12 5.06 -14.14
CA ALA A 53 -6.37 6.49 -14.28
C ALA A 53 -6.37 7.19 -12.92
N SER A 54 -7.07 6.62 -11.93
CA SER A 54 -7.09 7.15 -10.57
C SER A 54 -5.72 7.07 -9.90
N PHE A 55 -5.02 5.93 -10.02
CA PHE A 55 -3.68 5.78 -9.47
C PHE A 55 -2.68 6.77 -10.10
N LYS A 56 -2.74 6.93 -11.43
CA LYS A 56 -1.89 7.91 -12.13
C LYS A 56 -2.23 9.35 -11.72
N ALA A 57 -3.51 9.69 -11.61
CA ALA A 57 -3.93 11.02 -11.17
C ALA A 57 -3.39 11.31 -9.77
N ALA A 58 -3.57 10.39 -8.81
CA ALA A 58 -3.06 10.55 -7.46
C ALA A 58 -1.53 10.74 -7.40
N LEU A 59 -0.76 10.03 -8.25
CA LEU A 59 0.69 10.22 -8.36
C LEU A 59 1.07 11.58 -8.97
N VAL A 60 0.31 12.04 -9.97
CA VAL A 60 0.53 13.35 -10.62
C VAL A 60 0.17 14.49 -9.68
N ASP A 61 -0.92 14.34 -8.92
CA ASP A 61 -1.40 15.34 -7.97
C ASP A 61 -0.45 15.48 -6.78
N LEU A 62 0.09 14.36 -6.28
CA LEU A 62 1.14 14.38 -5.24
C LEU A 62 2.43 15.04 -5.73
N ASN A 63 2.79 14.83 -7.00
CA ASN A 63 4.03 15.29 -7.64
C ASN A 63 5.27 15.12 -6.73
N ASP A 64 5.58 13.87 -6.41
CA ASP A 64 6.66 13.48 -5.51
C ASP A 64 8.03 13.94 -6.05
N GLU A 65 8.69 14.86 -5.33
CA GLU A 65 9.96 15.46 -5.76
C GLU A 65 11.05 14.41 -5.98
N TRP A 66 11.11 13.41 -5.10
CA TRP A 66 12.17 12.41 -5.17
C TRP A 66 12.03 11.57 -6.43
N LEU A 67 10.81 11.15 -6.79
CA LEU A 67 10.57 10.38 -8.00
C LEU A 67 10.93 11.19 -9.26
N ASP A 68 10.59 12.48 -9.29
CA ASP A 68 10.91 13.36 -10.42
C ASP A 68 12.44 13.45 -10.63
N HIS A 69 13.19 13.71 -9.56
CA HIS A 69 14.65 13.85 -9.64
C HIS A 69 15.38 12.51 -9.85
N ASN A 70 14.87 11.40 -9.31
CA ASN A 70 15.61 10.13 -9.28
C ASN A 70 15.19 9.13 -10.37
N SER A 71 14.02 9.28 -11.00
CA SER A 71 13.52 8.33 -12.00
C SER A 71 14.46 8.14 -13.20
N GLY A 72 15.19 9.18 -13.61
CA GLY A 72 16.17 9.14 -14.70
C GLY A 72 17.52 8.52 -14.32
N HIS A 73 17.80 8.27 -13.05
CA HIS A 73 19.07 7.70 -12.61
C HIS A 73 19.13 6.21 -12.95
N GLY A 74 20.26 5.75 -13.53
CA GLY A 74 20.39 4.38 -14.03
C GLY A 74 20.11 3.30 -12.98
N ARG A 75 20.41 3.54 -11.70
CA ARG A 75 20.09 2.61 -10.59
C ARG A 75 18.58 2.48 -10.37
N VAL A 76 17.86 3.59 -10.34
CA VAL A 76 16.40 3.61 -10.16
C VAL A 76 15.71 3.07 -11.40
N ALA A 77 16.12 3.50 -12.60
CA ALA A 77 15.59 2.98 -13.86
C ALA A 77 15.78 1.45 -13.99
N SER A 78 16.94 0.93 -13.55
CA SER A 78 17.20 -0.52 -13.49
C SER A 78 16.28 -1.23 -12.50
N ALA A 79 16.06 -0.65 -11.31
CA ALA A 79 15.10 -1.17 -10.34
C ALA A 79 13.66 -1.15 -10.88
N SER A 80 13.21 -0.04 -11.48
CA SER A 80 11.90 0.13 -12.11
C SER A 80 11.63 -0.89 -13.21
N ARG A 81 12.67 -1.32 -13.96
CA ARG A 81 12.51 -2.36 -14.98
C ARG A 81 12.11 -3.72 -14.39
N ARG A 82 12.39 -3.96 -13.11
CA ARG A 82 12.06 -5.19 -12.39
C ARG A 82 10.78 -5.07 -11.55
N THR A 83 10.10 -3.93 -11.65
CA THR A 83 8.79 -3.72 -11.03
C THR A 83 7.71 -3.74 -12.11
N GLU A 84 6.65 -4.50 -11.88
CA GLU A 84 5.52 -4.59 -12.80
C GLU A 84 4.24 -4.12 -12.12
N ILE A 85 3.43 -3.34 -12.83
CA ILE A 85 2.14 -2.85 -12.32
C ILE A 85 1.04 -3.36 -13.24
N PHE A 86 0.11 -4.13 -12.68
CA PHE A 86 -1.08 -4.59 -13.36
C PHE A 86 -2.32 -3.87 -12.84
N TYR A 87 -3.28 -3.69 -13.74
CA TYR A 87 -4.50 -2.91 -13.49
C TYR A 87 -5.78 -3.73 -13.68
N PRO A 88 -6.06 -4.75 -12.83
CA PRO A 88 -7.26 -5.55 -12.98
C PRO A 88 -8.52 -4.68 -12.72
N PRO A 89 -9.41 -4.47 -13.70
CA PRO A 89 -10.50 -3.49 -13.56
C PRO A 89 -11.67 -3.94 -12.67
N THR A 90 -11.74 -5.24 -12.35
CA THR A 90 -12.82 -5.82 -11.54
C THR A 90 -12.27 -6.90 -10.62
N LEU A 91 -13.04 -7.29 -9.60
CA LEU A 91 -12.71 -8.42 -8.73
C LEU A 91 -12.45 -9.74 -9.47
N ALA A 92 -13.22 -10.03 -10.52
CA ALA A 92 -13.04 -11.24 -11.33
C ALA A 92 -11.69 -11.25 -12.05
N HIS A 93 -11.33 -10.15 -12.70
CA HIS A 93 -10.00 -9.96 -13.32
C HIS A 93 -8.87 -10.08 -12.30
N LEU A 94 -9.01 -9.52 -11.09
CA LEU A 94 -8.00 -9.66 -10.04
C LEU A 94 -7.81 -11.13 -9.64
N ARG A 95 -8.91 -11.86 -9.40
CA ARG A 95 -8.87 -13.29 -9.05
C ARG A 95 -8.25 -14.13 -10.16
N LEU A 96 -8.64 -13.86 -11.40
CA LEU A 96 -8.07 -14.53 -12.56
C LEU A 96 -6.56 -14.26 -12.65
N LEU A 97 -6.14 -13.01 -12.49
CA LEU A 97 -4.73 -12.65 -12.51
C LEU A 97 -3.95 -13.37 -11.41
N LEU A 98 -4.44 -13.34 -10.16
CA LEU A 98 -3.81 -14.08 -9.06
C LEU A 98 -3.69 -15.59 -9.35
N SER A 99 -4.65 -16.18 -10.06
CA SER A 99 -4.59 -17.58 -10.50
C SER A 99 -3.70 -17.84 -11.73
N MET A 100 -3.24 -16.80 -12.43
CA MET A 100 -2.38 -16.91 -13.60
C MET A 100 -0.92 -16.56 -13.30
N LEU A 101 -0.63 -15.91 -12.17
CA LEU A 101 0.71 -15.50 -11.78
C LEU A 101 1.58 -16.68 -11.30
N HIS A 102 1.60 -17.77 -12.06
CA HIS A 102 2.49 -18.89 -11.83
C HIS A 102 3.85 -18.63 -12.49
N GLU A 103 4.90 -19.05 -11.82
CA GLU A 103 6.22 -19.11 -12.44
C GLU A 103 6.22 -20.21 -13.50
N TYR A 104 6.99 -19.98 -14.56
CA TYR A 104 7.18 -20.99 -15.59
C TYR A 104 7.70 -22.28 -14.96
N ASP A 105 6.90 -23.34 -15.07
CA ASP A 105 7.35 -24.69 -14.81
C ASP A 105 7.33 -25.41 -16.15
N THR A 106 8.52 -25.78 -16.62
CA THR A 106 8.80 -26.44 -17.91
C THR A 106 7.88 -27.61 -18.24
N MET A 107 7.22 -28.19 -17.23
CA MET A 107 6.34 -29.35 -17.34
C MET A 107 4.87 -29.02 -17.59
N VAL A 108 4.37 -27.87 -17.15
CA VAL A 108 2.91 -27.64 -17.01
C VAL A 108 2.44 -26.33 -17.66
N HIS A 109 3.28 -25.31 -17.69
CA HIS A 109 2.83 -23.97 -18.05
C HIS A 109 3.48 -23.46 -19.33
N HIS A 110 2.77 -22.64 -20.09
CA HIS A 110 3.28 -22.05 -21.33
C HIS A 110 4.08 -20.77 -21.02
N GLU A 111 5.26 -20.59 -21.63
CA GLU A 111 6.18 -19.45 -21.40
C GLU A 111 5.48 -18.08 -21.47
N LYS A 112 4.55 -17.91 -22.41
CA LYS A 112 3.78 -16.66 -22.63
C LYS A 112 2.76 -16.34 -21.54
N THR A 113 2.40 -17.31 -20.71
CA THR A 113 1.36 -17.17 -19.67
C THR A 113 1.94 -17.22 -18.26
N THR A 114 3.26 -17.26 -18.15
CA THR A 114 3.97 -17.41 -16.88
C THR A 114 5.05 -16.36 -16.70
N LEU A 115 5.40 -16.14 -15.44
CA LEU A 115 6.51 -15.27 -15.09
C LEU A 115 7.84 -15.99 -15.39
N ASP A 116 8.79 -15.22 -15.89
CA ASP A 116 10.18 -15.62 -16.15
C ASP A 116 10.94 -15.93 -14.86
N VAL A 117 10.64 -15.17 -13.80
CA VAL A 117 11.20 -15.32 -12.46
C VAL A 117 10.09 -15.17 -11.44
N ALA A 118 10.05 -16.04 -10.44
CA ALA A 118 9.15 -15.90 -9.29
C ALA A 118 9.37 -14.56 -8.56
N PRO A 119 8.34 -13.70 -8.42
CA PRO A 119 8.44 -12.46 -7.68
C PRO A 119 8.75 -12.68 -6.20
N SER A 120 9.54 -11.78 -5.63
CA SER A 120 9.84 -11.78 -4.19
C SER A 120 8.97 -10.80 -3.41
N LEU A 121 8.17 -9.98 -4.09
CA LEU A 121 7.21 -9.06 -3.48
C LEU A 121 5.94 -8.96 -4.33
N LEU A 122 4.78 -9.19 -3.71
CA LEU A 122 3.46 -8.88 -4.24
C LEU A 122 2.83 -7.76 -3.41
N VAL A 123 2.39 -6.70 -4.08
CA VAL A 123 1.67 -5.59 -3.48
C VAL A 123 0.25 -5.59 -4.01
N LEU A 124 -0.74 -5.66 -3.11
CA LEU A 124 -2.14 -5.44 -3.42
C LEU A 124 -2.52 -4.03 -2.99
N HIS A 125 -3.07 -3.23 -3.89
CA HIS A 125 -3.39 -1.83 -3.62
C HIS A 125 -4.88 -1.55 -3.83
N GLU A 126 -5.49 -0.91 -2.84
CA GLU A 126 -6.88 -0.44 -2.84
C GLU A 126 -7.89 -1.55 -3.17
N ILE A 127 -7.76 -2.71 -2.49
CA ILE A 127 -8.64 -3.86 -2.72
C ILE A 127 -10.08 -3.56 -2.31
N SER A 128 -10.30 -2.76 -1.26
CA SER A 128 -11.63 -2.30 -0.84
C SER A 128 -12.44 -1.66 -1.97
N SER A 129 -11.80 -0.99 -2.94
CA SER A 129 -12.47 -0.36 -4.08
C SER A 129 -13.28 -1.35 -4.96
N TYR A 130 -12.88 -2.63 -5.00
CA TYR A 130 -13.66 -3.66 -5.71
C TYR A 130 -14.97 -4.01 -5.01
N PHE A 131 -15.11 -3.63 -3.74
CA PHE A 131 -16.22 -3.99 -2.86
C PHE A 131 -17.14 -2.82 -2.53
N ASP A 132 -16.84 -1.61 -3.01
CA ASP A 132 -17.69 -0.43 -2.85
C ASP A 132 -18.94 -0.47 -3.75
N THR A 133 -18.85 -1.18 -4.88
CA THR A 133 -20.02 -1.37 -5.76
C THR A 133 -21.04 -2.30 -5.11
N ALA A 134 -22.32 -1.90 -5.14
CA ALA A 134 -23.47 -2.65 -4.62
C ALA A 134 -23.79 -3.93 -5.42
N SER A 135 -22.76 -4.74 -5.72
CA SER A 135 -22.93 -6.07 -6.29
C SER A 135 -23.24 -7.07 -5.17
N SER A 136 -24.06 -8.07 -5.48
CA SER A 136 -24.41 -9.17 -4.58
C SER A 136 -23.23 -10.06 -4.17
N GLU A 137 -22.04 -9.83 -4.73
CA GLU A 137 -20.84 -10.63 -4.49
C GLU A 137 -19.93 -10.07 -3.39
N THR A 138 -20.23 -8.89 -2.85
CA THR A 138 -19.38 -8.23 -1.86
C THR A 138 -19.66 -8.77 -0.46
N THR A 139 -18.90 -9.80 -0.06
CA THR A 139 -18.95 -10.38 1.30
C THR A 139 -17.57 -10.36 1.94
N VAL A 140 -17.54 -10.46 3.28
CA VAL A 140 -16.29 -10.66 4.04
C VAL A 140 -15.51 -11.84 3.48
N SER A 141 -16.18 -12.95 3.18
CA SER A 141 -15.58 -14.15 2.60
C SER A 141 -14.98 -13.92 1.21
N ALA A 142 -15.60 -13.07 0.39
CA ALA A 142 -15.09 -12.72 -0.94
C ALA A 142 -13.79 -11.91 -0.87
N TYR A 143 -13.67 -10.99 0.09
CA TYR A 143 -12.43 -10.25 0.36
C TYR A 143 -11.35 -11.18 0.92
N LEU A 144 -11.66 -11.96 1.96
CA LEU A 144 -10.71 -12.90 2.56
C LEU A 144 -10.22 -13.97 1.58
N SER A 145 -11.05 -14.36 0.60
CA SER A 145 -10.65 -15.28 -0.47
C SER A 145 -9.56 -14.67 -1.37
N VAL A 146 -9.62 -13.37 -1.68
CA VAL A 146 -8.57 -12.67 -2.43
C VAL A 146 -7.26 -12.68 -1.64
N ILE A 147 -7.33 -12.30 -0.35
CA ILE A 147 -6.15 -12.27 0.53
C ILE A 147 -5.54 -13.65 0.69
N SER A 148 -6.37 -14.67 0.88
CA SER A 148 -5.92 -16.06 0.99
C SER A 148 -5.27 -16.54 -0.30
N SER A 149 -5.82 -16.18 -1.46
CA SER A 149 -5.24 -16.52 -2.77
C SER A 149 -3.89 -15.86 -2.98
N ALA A 150 -3.75 -14.58 -2.59
CA ALA A 150 -2.49 -13.86 -2.67
C ALA A 150 -1.43 -14.44 -1.72
N LEU A 151 -1.80 -14.80 -0.48
CA LEU A 151 -0.91 -15.47 0.46
C LEU A 151 -0.46 -16.85 -0.03
N ALA A 152 -1.38 -17.65 -0.57
CA ALA A 152 -1.06 -18.94 -1.15
C ALA A 152 -0.11 -18.79 -2.34
N LEU A 153 -0.36 -17.80 -3.19
CA LEU A 153 0.49 -17.46 -4.33
C LEU A 153 1.90 -17.07 -3.89
N THR A 154 2.05 -16.13 -2.94
CA THR A 154 3.38 -15.74 -2.45
C THR A 154 4.11 -16.90 -1.78
N ASN A 155 3.40 -17.76 -1.03
CA ASN A 155 4.00 -18.95 -0.45
C ASN A 155 4.47 -19.96 -1.49
N SER A 156 3.81 -20.04 -2.65
CA SER A 156 4.23 -20.92 -3.75
C SER A 156 5.55 -20.50 -4.41
N TRP A 157 5.90 -19.22 -4.31
CA TRP A 157 7.16 -18.67 -4.84
C TRP A 157 8.36 -18.91 -3.89
N SER A 158 8.13 -18.97 -2.58
CA SER A 158 9.18 -19.04 -1.55
C SER A 158 10.16 -20.24 -1.65
N PRO A 159 9.74 -21.49 -1.95
CA PRO A 159 10.66 -22.63 -2.01
C PRO A 159 11.75 -22.51 -3.08
N ARG A 160 11.57 -21.62 -4.06
CA ARG A 160 12.44 -21.49 -5.23
C ARG A 160 13.53 -20.43 -5.07
N HIS A 161 13.49 -19.66 -3.98
CA HIS A 161 14.51 -18.68 -3.60
C HIS A 161 15.21 -19.10 -2.29
N PRO A 162 16.30 -19.89 -2.34
CA PRO A 162 17.01 -20.31 -1.13
C PRO A 162 17.49 -19.08 -0.36
N GLY A 163 16.90 -18.84 0.82
CA GLY A 163 17.26 -17.75 1.73
C GLY A 163 16.41 -16.48 1.65
N LYS A 164 15.38 -16.40 0.78
CA LYS A 164 14.47 -15.24 0.73
C LYS A 164 13.02 -15.67 0.47
N ALA A 165 12.18 -15.62 1.49
CA ALA A 165 10.75 -15.83 1.34
C ALA A 165 10.10 -14.67 0.55
N SER A 166 9.15 -14.99 -0.33
CA SER A 166 8.36 -13.97 -1.02
C SER A 166 7.42 -13.27 -0.04
N LYS A 167 7.26 -11.96 -0.22
CA LYS A 167 6.53 -11.08 0.70
C LYS A 167 5.20 -10.64 0.11
N LEU A 168 4.19 -10.48 0.96
CA LEU A 168 2.90 -9.88 0.62
C LEU A 168 2.72 -8.55 1.35
N VAL A 169 2.39 -7.50 0.62
CA VAL A 169 1.98 -6.22 1.22
C VAL A 169 0.61 -5.81 0.70
N VAL A 170 -0.28 -5.38 1.59
CA VAL A 170 -1.59 -4.84 1.22
C VAL A 170 -1.66 -3.39 1.64
N PHE A 171 -1.89 -2.50 0.68
CA PHE A 171 -2.23 -1.11 0.90
C PHE A 171 -3.72 -0.94 0.67
N ASP A 172 -4.47 -0.54 1.69
CA ASP A 172 -5.92 -0.39 1.57
C ASP A 172 -6.43 0.73 2.48
N SER A 173 -6.61 1.92 1.91
CA SER A 173 -7.05 3.11 2.65
C SER A 173 -8.51 3.00 3.08
N GLY A 174 -9.36 2.39 2.25
CA GLY A 174 -10.79 2.19 2.53
C GLY A 174 -11.10 1.05 3.50
N LEU A 175 -10.10 0.31 3.97
CA LEU A 175 -10.34 -0.91 4.75
C LEU A 175 -11.05 -0.67 6.09
N THR A 176 -10.78 0.45 6.75
CA THR A 176 -11.38 0.78 8.05
C THR A 176 -12.88 1.08 7.93
N ASP A 177 -13.27 1.68 6.81
CA ASP A 177 -14.66 2.08 6.55
C ASP A 177 -15.47 0.97 5.85
N LEU A 178 -14.79 -0.05 5.32
CA LEU A 178 -15.40 -1.11 4.53
C LEU A 178 -16.29 -2.02 5.40
N LYS A 179 -17.60 -1.92 5.20
CA LYS A 179 -18.62 -2.69 5.90
C LYS A 179 -19.20 -3.77 4.99
N LEU A 180 -18.66 -4.98 5.08
CA LEU A 180 -19.13 -6.12 4.28
C LEU A 180 -20.06 -7.04 5.08
N PRO A 181 -21.11 -7.58 4.45
CA PRO A 181 -21.91 -8.63 5.06
C PRO A 181 -21.13 -9.95 5.11
N ILE A 182 -21.37 -10.75 6.16
CA ILE A 182 -20.78 -12.09 6.30
C ILE A 182 -21.40 -13.07 5.28
N LEU A 183 -22.73 -13.04 5.16
CA LEU A 183 -23.51 -13.85 4.23
C LEU A 183 -24.07 -12.97 3.12
N ARG A 184 -24.23 -13.54 1.93
CA ARG A 184 -24.91 -12.84 0.84
C ARG A 184 -26.35 -12.52 1.28
N PRO A 185 -26.81 -11.27 1.14
CA PRO A 185 -28.19 -10.94 1.43
C PRO A 185 -29.08 -11.78 0.52
N LEU A 186 -29.87 -12.67 1.11
CA LEU A 186 -30.91 -13.39 0.39
C LEU A 186 -31.98 -12.36 0.06
N SER A 187 -32.31 -12.19 -1.22
CA SER A 187 -33.34 -11.28 -1.71
C SER A 187 -34.72 -11.77 -1.26
N PHE A 188 -35.04 -11.62 0.02
CA PHE A 188 -36.39 -11.76 0.55
C PHE A 188 -36.95 -10.35 0.71
N GLU A 189 -37.99 -10.03 -0.05
CA GLU A 189 -38.48 -8.66 -0.29
C GLU A 189 -39.04 -7.91 0.95
N ASP A 190 -39.01 -8.45 2.18
CA ASP A 190 -39.89 -7.94 3.25
C ASP A 190 -39.30 -7.69 4.65
N GLN A 191 -37.98 -7.67 4.87
CA GLN A 191 -37.43 -7.37 6.21
C GLN A 191 -36.20 -6.45 6.20
N THR A 192 -36.45 -5.15 6.05
CA THR A 192 -35.42 -4.10 5.96
C THR A 192 -34.87 -3.60 7.31
N HIS A 193 -35.31 -4.13 8.46
CA HIS A 193 -35.06 -3.46 9.75
C HIS A 193 -34.04 -4.08 10.72
N ASP A 194 -33.47 -5.27 10.48
CA ASP A 194 -32.60 -5.92 11.51
C ASP A 194 -31.21 -6.42 11.05
N ILE A 195 -30.86 -6.29 9.76
CA ILE A 195 -29.58 -6.81 9.21
C ILE A 195 -28.37 -5.87 9.48
N GLN A 196 -28.57 -4.70 10.07
CA GLN A 196 -27.49 -3.76 10.40
C GLN A 196 -26.55 -4.24 11.52
N ARG A 197 -26.87 -5.33 12.23
CA ARG A 197 -26.26 -5.66 13.54
C ARG A 197 -24.93 -6.44 13.53
N HIS A 198 -24.44 -6.95 12.40
CA HIS A 198 -23.19 -7.75 12.36
C HIS A 198 -22.22 -7.26 11.29
N ARG A 199 -21.88 -5.98 11.35
CA ARG A 199 -20.76 -5.42 10.56
C ARG A 199 -19.50 -5.48 11.41
N ASP A 200 -18.96 -6.69 11.57
CA ASP A 200 -17.64 -6.86 12.17
C ASP A 200 -16.62 -6.13 11.30
N ALA A 201 -15.71 -5.38 11.93
CA ALA A 201 -14.68 -4.65 11.22
C ALA A 201 -13.74 -5.65 10.51
N LEU A 202 -13.82 -5.72 9.18
CA LEU A 202 -12.97 -6.57 8.34
C LEU A 202 -11.48 -6.37 8.65
N SER A 203 -11.11 -5.15 9.04
CA SER A 203 -9.78 -4.77 9.49
C SER A 203 -9.22 -5.67 10.60
N VAL A 204 -10.05 -6.08 11.57
CA VAL A 204 -9.66 -6.95 12.71
C VAL A 204 -9.50 -8.40 12.26
N LEU A 205 -10.36 -8.86 11.34
CA LEU A 205 -10.26 -10.21 10.78
C LEU A 205 -8.98 -10.38 9.95
N LEU A 206 -8.63 -9.36 9.18
CA LEU A 206 -7.43 -9.37 8.35
C LEU A 206 -6.14 -9.39 9.15
N GLU A 207 -6.07 -8.70 10.29
CA GLU A 207 -4.89 -8.70 11.15
C GLU A 207 -4.44 -10.12 11.54
N ARG A 208 -5.36 -11.10 11.56
CA ARG A 208 -5.02 -12.50 11.81
C ARG A 208 -4.22 -13.15 10.68
N TYR A 209 -4.28 -12.62 9.46
CA TYR A 209 -3.59 -13.14 8.28
C TYR A 209 -2.22 -12.49 8.05
N PHE A 210 -1.96 -11.33 8.67
CA PHE A 210 -0.73 -10.57 8.49
C PHE A 210 0.17 -10.67 9.72
N GLU A 211 1.48 -10.54 9.51
CA GLU A 211 2.46 -10.49 10.58
C GLU A 211 2.53 -9.08 11.18
N TRP A 212 2.50 -8.07 10.32
CA TRP A 212 2.58 -6.66 10.69
C TRP A 212 1.37 -5.90 10.18
N ARG A 213 0.92 -4.92 10.98
CA ARG A 213 -0.01 -3.88 10.57
C ARG A 213 0.67 -2.52 10.64
N ALA A 214 0.32 -1.65 9.72
CA ALA A 214 0.71 -0.26 9.70
C ALA A 214 -0.54 0.60 9.52
N ASP A 215 -0.77 1.55 10.42
CA ASP A 215 -1.93 2.43 10.40
C ASP A 215 -1.45 3.86 10.16
N ALA A 216 -1.74 4.38 8.95
CA ALA A 216 -1.49 5.77 8.60
C ALA A 216 -2.61 6.65 9.17
N GLN A 217 -2.25 7.78 9.75
CA GLN A 217 -3.17 8.77 10.30
C GLN A 217 -2.77 10.16 9.81
N VAL A 218 -3.76 10.99 9.52
CA VAL A 218 -3.55 12.42 9.25
C VAL A 218 -3.82 13.17 10.55
N HIS A 219 -2.83 13.95 10.98
CA HIS A 219 -3.01 14.90 12.07
C HIS A 219 -3.33 16.24 11.43
N GLU A 220 -4.54 16.74 11.65
CA GLU A 220 -4.82 18.13 11.31
C GLU A 220 -3.89 19.00 12.19
N GLU A 221 -2.83 19.55 11.61
CA GLU A 221 -2.08 20.60 12.26
C GLU A 221 -3.06 21.74 12.51
N ALA A 222 -3.39 21.96 13.78
CA ALA A 222 -4.10 23.14 14.22
C ALA A 222 -3.31 24.32 13.66
N ARG A 223 -3.86 25.02 12.66
CA ARG A 223 -3.27 26.19 12.01
C ARG A 223 -2.60 27.00 13.11
N LEU A 224 -1.27 26.92 13.19
CA LEU A 224 -0.55 27.65 14.22
C LEU A 224 -0.95 29.10 13.99
N ALA A 225 -1.68 29.65 14.97
CA ALA A 225 -2.02 31.07 14.94
C ALA A 225 -0.70 31.80 14.67
N PRO A 226 -0.66 32.77 13.76
CA PRO A 226 0.58 33.41 13.33
C PRO A 226 1.33 33.92 14.56
N GLY A 227 2.33 33.14 14.99
CA GLY A 227 3.13 33.39 16.17
C GLY A 227 4.17 34.44 15.82
N GLU A 228 4.21 35.49 16.63
CA GLU A 228 4.75 36.83 16.38
C GLU A 228 6.29 36.94 16.22
N ASP A 229 7.02 35.86 15.92
CA ASP A 229 8.49 35.88 15.84
C ASP A 229 9.04 35.30 14.52
N GLN A 230 8.43 35.68 13.39
CA GLN A 230 9.07 35.50 12.08
C GLN A 230 9.83 36.78 11.71
N THR A 231 11.15 36.66 11.71
CA THR A 231 12.08 37.65 11.19
C THR A 231 11.74 37.97 9.73
N GLU A 232 11.55 39.26 9.44
CA GLU A 232 10.76 39.84 8.35
C GLU A 232 11.25 39.62 6.89
N ASP A 233 12.24 38.78 6.62
CA ASP A 233 12.90 38.82 5.30
C ASP A 233 12.53 37.69 4.32
N ASN A 234 11.44 36.94 4.54
CA ASN A 234 10.98 35.95 3.56
C ASN A 234 9.44 35.87 3.50
N GLU A 235 8.81 36.84 2.79
CA GLU A 235 7.38 36.89 2.45
C GLU A 235 6.95 35.76 1.47
N GLY A 236 7.46 34.54 1.64
CA GLY A 236 6.96 33.37 0.92
C GLY A 236 5.63 32.94 1.52
N GLU A 237 4.56 32.91 0.71
CA GLU A 237 3.25 32.37 1.10
C GLU A 237 3.42 31.03 1.83
N ALA A 238 2.90 30.95 3.06
CA ALA A 238 2.99 29.74 3.89
C ALA A 238 2.32 28.57 3.16
N SER A 239 3.13 27.69 2.58
CA SER A 239 2.63 26.54 1.83
C SER A 239 1.94 25.55 2.78
N PRO A 240 0.87 24.86 2.33
CA PRO A 240 0.13 23.95 3.18
C PRO A 240 1.03 22.81 3.67
N ARG A 241 0.99 22.56 4.98
CA ARG A 241 1.67 21.43 5.63
C ARG A 241 0.62 20.42 6.09
N VAL A 242 0.87 19.15 5.80
CA VAL A 242 0.01 18.06 6.27
C VAL A 242 0.87 17.13 7.12
N ALA A 243 0.68 17.16 8.43
CA ALA A 243 1.32 16.21 9.33
C ALA A 243 0.63 14.85 9.27
N ARG A 244 1.42 13.79 9.23
CA ARG A 244 0.94 12.41 9.24
C ARG A 244 1.77 11.56 10.19
N SER A 245 1.18 10.48 10.66
CA SER A 245 1.89 9.45 11.39
C SER A 245 1.58 8.07 10.83
N LEU A 246 2.49 7.13 11.05
CA LEU A 246 2.39 5.73 10.67
C LEU A 246 2.79 4.92 11.90
N SER A 247 1.80 4.27 12.50
CA SER A 247 2.03 3.35 13.60
C SER A 247 2.21 1.95 13.03
N ILE A 248 3.36 1.32 13.25
CA ILE A 248 3.68 -0.03 12.80
C ILE A 248 3.72 -0.95 14.01
N GLN A 249 2.92 -2.02 13.96
CA GLN A 249 2.75 -2.95 15.07
C GLN A 249 2.72 -4.39 14.57
N ARG A 250 3.28 -5.31 15.36
CA ARG A 250 3.21 -6.74 15.07
C ARG A 250 1.83 -7.28 15.46
N CYS A 251 1.15 -7.97 14.55
CA CYS A 251 -0.18 -8.54 14.78
C CYS A 251 -0.15 -9.79 15.67
N ARG A 252 0.95 -10.55 15.65
CA ARG A 252 1.10 -11.83 16.37
C ARG A 252 2.25 -11.76 17.39
N GLY A 253 1.87 -11.66 18.66
CA GLY A 253 2.76 -11.64 19.83
C GLY A 253 1.96 -11.09 20.99
N GLY A 254 1.72 -11.89 22.04
CA GLY A 254 0.92 -11.48 23.18
C GLY A 254 1.48 -10.22 23.85
N GLU A 255 0.56 -9.38 24.34
CA GLU A 255 0.69 -8.18 25.19
C GLU A 255 2.10 -7.55 25.26
N ASP A 256 2.20 -6.32 24.74
CA ASP A 256 3.38 -5.44 24.74
C ASP A 256 4.43 -5.68 23.63
N GLY A 257 4.00 -6.02 22.42
CA GLY A 257 4.84 -5.86 21.24
C GLY A 257 5.18 -4.38 21.02
N GLU A 258 6.43 -4.00 21.22
CA GLU A 258 6.98 -2.66 20.98
C GLU A 258 6.66 -2.22 19.54
N GLY A 259 5.60 -1.40 19.40
CA GLY A 259 5.23 -0.79 18.14
C GLY A 259 6.17 0.36 17.84
N VAL A 260 6.50 0.55 16.57
CA VAL A 260 7.29 1.69 16.13
C VAL A 260 6.34 2.71 15.51
N VAL A 261 6.32 3.93 16.04
CA VAL A 261 5.53 5.03 15.47
C VAL A 261 6.47 5.97 14.75
N TRP A 262 6.20 6.22 13.48
CA TRP A 262 6.90 7.22 12.69
C TRP A 262 6.01 8.41 12.42
N HIS A 263 6.61 9.60 12.44
CA HIS A 263 5.93 10.87 12.16
C HIS A 263 6.63 11.55 11.00
N TRP A 264 5.86 11.99 10.00
CA TRP A 264 6.38 12.80 8.91
C TRP A 264 5.41 13.93 8.59
N THR A 265 5.95 14.98 7.97
CA THR A 265 5.18 16.08 7.43
C THR A 265 5.36 16.11 5.92
N GLU A 266 4.25 16.16 5.20
CA GLU A 266 4.19 16.47 3.78
C GLU A 266 4.19 17.98 3.61
N VAL A 267 5.17 18.49 2.89
CA VAL A 267 5.30 19.91 2.58
C VAL A 267 5.14 20.07 1.07
N GLU A 268 4.06 20.74 0.67
CA GLU A 268 3.87 21.15 -0.72
C GLU A 268 4.70 22.41 -0.97
N HIS A 269 5.44 22.44 -2.07
CA HIS A 269 6.25 23.60 -2.48
C HIS A 269 5.73 24.12 -3.81
N VAL A 270 5.54 25.44 -3.91
CA VAL A 270 5.20 26.11 -5.16
C VAL A 270 6.46 26.73 -5.73
N ARG A 271 6.94 26.21 -6.86
CA ARG A 271 8.03 26.82 -7.64
C ARG A 271 7.44 27.88 -8.58
N GLU A 272 8.09 29.04 -8.71
CA GLU A 272 7.72 30.04 -9.71
C GLU A 272 7.65 29.38 -11.10
N ASN A 273 6.47 29.42 -11.72
CA ASN A 273 6.18 28.85 -13.06
C ASN A 273 6.25 27.32 -13.19
N SER A 274 6.23 26.56 -12.09
CA SER A 274 6.20 25.09 -12.14
C SER A 274 5.01 24.52 -11.36
N ARG A 275 4.70 23.24 -11.61
CA ARG A 275 3.69 22.53 -10.82
C ARG A 275 4.18 22.41 -9.37
N PRO A 276 3.27 22.48 -8.38
CA PRO A 276 3.64 22.23 -7.00
C PRO A 276 4.18 20.82 -6.85
N TYR A 277 5.12 20.61 -5.93
CA TYR A 277 5.70 19.30 -5.63
C TYR A 277 5.71 19.04 -4.15
N THR A 278 5.70 17.76 -3.76
CA THR A 278 5.65 17.35 -2.36
C THR A 278 6.99 16.80 -1.90
N THR A 279 7.47 17.27 -0.75
CA THR A 279 8.60 16.69 -0.02
C THR A 279 8.15 16.06 1.30
N PHE A 280 8.91 15.06 1.77
CA PHE A 280 8.64 14.37 3.03
C PHE A 280 9.72 14.73 4.05
N HIS A 281 9.30 15.25 5.19
CA HIS A 281 10.18 15.59 6.31
C HIS A 281 9.89 14.69 7.50
N TRP A 282 10.92 14.04 8.03
CA TRP A 282 10.80 13.17 9.20
C TRP A 282 10.98 13.98 10.48
N ASN A 283 10.07 13.78 11.43
CA ASN A 283 10.28 14.27 12.79
C ASN A 283 11.19 13.27 13.50
N GLU A 284 12.33 13.75 14.00
CA GLU A 284 13.19 12.90 14.82
C GLU A 284 12.38 12.43 16.04
N PRO A 285 12.49 11.14 16.43
CA PRO A 285 11.85 10.69 17.66
C PRO A 285 12.41 11.51 18.82
N GLU A 286 11.52 12.11 19.63
CA GLU A 286 11.92 12.76 20.88
C GLU A 286 12.64 11.71 21.74
N SER A 287 13.95 11.88 21.89
CA SER A 287 14.85 10.96 22.61
C SER A 287 14.72 11.08 24.12
#